data_AF-A0A0D0IY27-F1
#
_entry.id   AF-A0A0D0IY27-F1
#
_cell.length_a   1.000
_cell.length_b   1.000
_cell.length_c   1.000
_cell.angle_alpha   90.00
_cell.angle_beta   90.00
_cell.angle_gamma   90.00
#
_symmetry.space_group_name_H-M   'P 1'
#
loop_
_entity.id
_entity.type
_entity.pdbx_description
1 polymer ?
#
loop_
_entity_poly.entity_id
_entity_poly.type
_entity_poly.pdbx_seq_one_letter_code
_entity_poly.pdbx_strand_id
1 'polypeptide(L)'
;MPAYDHQQWMKYMRRHEANVFNAIFYDKEEVTEDDIQRVIADVASFFSLPVPEINGKCESFAEVLLGDKAGECELSYNLEMLRNAGINNKDAFTLCFVHEMAHQALHRYQFMLFCSERWMQELAADLTAGLYAERHHLATGKFKYALSTQKCSITHPDGKIRENIVECGRHYLEQQIVNGTKMMNMVLQIMPTFVFTHKKKLKTEWYQLLDELEHSPQEPVRYRIEDLPDSNLIKQAVLKYKLSKAQEDENYR
;
A
#
# COMPACT_ATOMS: atom_id res chain seq x y z
N MET A 1 -10.53 36.59 -10.77
CA MET A 1 -10.26 35.14 -10.73
C MET A 1 -8.92 34.91 -11.41
N PRO A 2 -7.93 34.28 -10.77
CA PRO A 2 -6.70 33.92 -11.47
C PRO A 2 -7.05 32.94 -12.61
N ALA A 3 -6.40 33.08 -13.76
CA ALA A 3 -6.64 32.23 -14.91
C ALA A 3 -6.37 30.77 -14.54
N TYR A 4 -7.25 29.85 -14.96
CA TYR A 4 -7.08 28.41 -14.78
C TYR A 4 -5.80 27.96 -15.51
N ASP A 5 -4.75 27.65 -14.74
CA ASP A 5 -3.54 27.05 -15.28
C ASP A 5 -3.76 25.54 -15.41
N HIS A 6 -4.23 25.14 -16.60
CA HIS A 6 -4.43 23.75 -16.96
C HIS A 6 -3.14 22.91 -16.77
N GLN A 7 -1.95 23.49 -16.98
CA GLN A 7 -0.70 22.74 -16.80
C GLN A 7 -0.42 22.48 -15.33
N GLN A 8 -0.70 23.44 -14.45
CA GLN A 8 -0.55 23.29 -13.01
C GLN A 8 -1.54 22.28 -12.43
N TRP A 9 -2.80 22.30 -12.89
CA TRP A 9 -3.81 21.29 -12.52
C TRP A 9 -3.42 19.88 -12.98
N MET A 10 -2.98 19.72 -14.23
CA MET A 10 -2.51 18.41 -14.72
C MET A 10 -1.25 17.93 -14.01
N LYS A 11 -0.37 18.85 -13.57
CA LYS A 11 0.78 18.50 -12.73
C LYS A 11 0.35 18.02 -11.35
N TYR A 12 -0.65 18.66 -10.75
CA TYR A 12 -1.23 18.24 -9.48
C TYR A 12 -1.88 16.86 -9.60
N MET A 13 -2.79 16.66 -10.57
CA MET A 13 -3.48 15.38 -10.78
C MET A 13 -2.51 14.21 -11.03
N ARG A 14 -1.46 14.42 -11.82
CA ARG A 14 -0.45 13.38 -12.09
C ARG A 14 0.32 12.91 -10.86
N ARG A 15 0.44 13.74 -9.81
CA ARG A 15 1.06 13.33 -8.54
C ARG A 15 0.19 12.36 -7.74
N HIS A 16 -1.10 12.25 -8.07
CA HIS A 16 -2.03 11.31 -7.48
C HIS A 16 -2.24 10.06 -8.33
N GLU A 17 -1.69 9.97 -9.54
CA GLU A 17 -1.83 8.77 -10.38
C GLU A 17 -0.94 7.63 -9.86
N ALA A 18 -1.53 6.46 -9.63
CA ALA A 18 -0.80 5.24 -9.32
C ALA A 18 -0.12 4.71 -10.58
N ASN A 19 1.18 4.95 -10.72
CA ASN A 19 1.95 4.62 -11.92
C ASN A 19 3.33 4.07 -11.54
N VAL A 20 3.67 2.90 -12.07
CA VAL A 20 4.96 2.21 -11.82
C VAL A 20 6.17 3.08 -12.15
N PHE A 21 6.12 3.85 -13.23
CA PHE A 21 7.23 4.73 -13.61
C PHE A 21 7.43 5.85 -12.59
N ASN A 22 6.33 6.49 -12.19
CA ASN A 22 6.37 7.56 -11.18
C ASN A 22 6.74 7.01 -9.81
N ALA A 23 6.29 5.80 -9.45
CA ALA A 23 6.59 5.19 -8.16
C ALA A 23 8.05 4.75 -8.05
N ILE A 24 8.58 4.06 -9.07
CA ILE A 24 9.88 3.39 -8.99
C ILE A 24 11.02 4.25 -9.55
N PHE A 25 10.78 5.14 -10.52
CA PHE A 25 11.88 5.78 -11.25
C PHE A 25 11.94 7.31 -11.10
N TYR A 26 10.80 7.98 -10.91
CA TYR A 26 10.74 9.44 -10.80
C TYR A 26 10.40 9.90 -9.37
N ASP A 27 10.55 11.21 -9.09
CA ASP A 27 10.10 11.85 -7.85
C ASP A 27 10.63 11.16 -6.58
N LYS A 28 11.89 10.71 -6.60
CA LYS A 28 12.58 10.15 -5.44
C LYS A 28 13.22 11.27 -4.64
N GLU A 29 13.17 11.14 -3.32
CA GLU A 29 13.83 12.06 -2.40
C GLU A 29 14.73 11.27 -1.44
N GLU A 30 15.86 11.86 -1.06
CA GLU A 30 16.62 11.35 0.07
C GLU A 30 15.89 11.72 1.35
N VAL A 31 15.17 10.76 1.93
CA VAL A 31 14.50 10.90 3.23
C VAL A 31 15.41 10.33 4.30
N THR A 32 15.82 11.18 5.24
CA THR A 32 16.68 10.80 6.37
C THR A 32 15.87 10.26 7.54
N GLU A 33 16.54 9.58 8.48
CA GLU A 33 15.88 9.09 9.71
C GLU A 33 15.27 10.24 10.52
N ASP A 34 15.97 11.38 10.60
CA ASP A 34 15.49 12.59 11.27
C ASP A 34 14.20 13.13 10.63
N ASP A 35 14.09 13.05 9.29
CA ASP A 35 12.87 13.45 8.59
C ASP A 35 11.70 12.53 8.93
N ILE A 36 11.96 11.22 9.04
CA ILE A 36 10.97 10.22 9.42
C ILE A 36 10.49 10.46 10.85
N GLN A 37 11.41 10.69 11.79
CA GLN A 37 11.06 11.00 13.18
C GLN A 37 10.18 12.25 13.28
N ARG A 38 10.50 13.31 12.52
CA ARG A 38 9.67 14.51 12.47
C ARG A 38 8.29 14.23 11.89
N VAL A 39 8.22 13.48 10.80
CA VAL A 39 6.94 13.08 10.18
C VAL A 39 6.07 12.31 11.16
N ILE A 40 6.64 11.33 11.86
CA ILE A 40 5.93 10.53 12.87
C ILE A 40 5.41 11.44 14.00
N ALA A 41 6.24 12.37 14.49
CA ALA A 41 5.84 13.31 15.53
C ALA A 41 4.71 14.25 15.08
N ASP A 42 4.78 14.77 13.85
CA ASP A 42 3.76 15.65 13.27
C ASP A 42 2.42 14.90 13.10
N VAL A 43 2.46 13.65 12.63
CA VAL A 43 1.27 12.80 12.48
C VAL A 43 0.67 12.44 13.84
N ALA A 44 1.50 12.05 14.81
CA ALA A 44 1.05 11.76 16.17
C ALA A 44 0.39 12.98 16.82
N SER A 45 1.00 14.16 16.67
CA SER A 45 0.45 15.43 17.13
C SER A 45 -0.92 15.72 16.50
N PHE A 46 -1.04 15.54 15.18
CA PHE A 46 -2.30 15.77 14.46
C PHE A 46 -3.46 14.92 14.99
N PHE A 47 -3.19 13.64 15.30
CA PHE A 47 -4.18 12.72 15.85
C PHE A 47 -4.31 12.77 17.38
N SER A 48 -3.53 13.64 18.05
CA SER A 48 -3.46 13.69 19.52
C SER A 48 -3.09 12.34 20.14
N LEU A 49 -2.18 11.63 19.49
CA LEU A 49 -1.63 10.34 19.92
C LEU A 49 -0.23 10.53 20.51
N PRO A 50 0.21 9.64 21.42
CA PRO A 50 1.60 9.63 21.85
C PRO A 50 2.51 9.33 20.65
N VAL A 51 3.71 9.93 20.64
CA VAL A 51 4.74 9.58 19.65
C VAL A 51 5.19 8.15 19.93
N PRO A 52 5.12 7.24 18.95
CA PRO A 52 5.53 5.86 19.15
C PRO A 52 7.04 5.74 19.33
N GLU A 53 7.47 4.71 20.06
CA GLU A 53 8.87 4.28 20.05
C GLU A 53 9.20 3.64 18.70
N ILE A 54 10.31 4.04 18.08
CA ILE A 54 10.69 3.56 16.75
C ILE A 54 11.66 2.40 16.90
N ASN A 55 11.34 1.27 16.30
CA ASN A 55 12.22 0.12 16.24
C ASN A 55 12.56 -0.25 14.79
N GLY A 56 13.86 -0.40 14.50
CA GLY A 56 14.35 -0.61 13.13
C GLY A 56 14.26 -2.04 12.63
N LYS A 57 13.55 -2.94 13.33
CA LYS A 57 13.47 -4.37 12.98
C LYS A 57 12.03 -4.76 12.67
N CYS A 58 11.68 -4.73 11.38
CA CYS A 58 10.39 -5.21 10.88
C CYS A 58 10.61 -6.23 9.75
N GLU A 59 9.89 -7.35 9.80
CA GLU A 59 9.84 -8.34 8.71
C GLU A 59 8.84 -7.93 7.60
N SER A 60 8.04 -6.89 7.85
CA SER A 60 7.05 -6.32 6.93
C SER A 60 7.43 -4.88 6.52
N PHE A 61 6.56 -4.20 5.76
CA PHE A 61 6.80 -2.82 5.31
C PHE A 61 6.88 -1.85 6.48
N ALA A 62 5.83 -1.85 7.30
CA ALA A 62 5.71 -1.15 8.56
C ALA A 62 4.65 -1.88 9.39
N GLU A 63 4.77 -1.81 10.71
CA GLU A 63 3.75 -2.27 11.64
C GLU A 63 3.70 -1.36 12.86
N VAL A 64 2.48 -1.18 13.38
CA VAL A 64 2.25 -0.64 14.72
C VAL A 64 1.90 -1.76 15.68
N LEU A 65 2.72 -1.91 16.72
CA LEU A 65 2.45 -2.75 17.88
C LEU A 65 1.89 -1.86 18.99
N LEU A 66 0.66 -2.17 19.40
CA LEU A 66 0.06 -1.56 20.59
C LEU A 66 0.47 -2.39 21.80
N GLY A 67 1.20 -1.77 22.74
CA GLY A 67 1.58 -2.41 24.01
C GLY A 67 0.36 -2.64 24.92
N ASP A 68 0.53 -3.51 25.91
CA ASP A 68 -0.52 -3.87 26.87
C ASP A 68 -1.01 -2.67 27.73
N LYS A 69 -0.20 -1.61 27.84
CA LYS A 69 -0.58 -0.37 28.51
C LYS A 69 -1.09 0.66 27.52
N ALA A 70 -2.21 1.29 27.85
CA ALA A 70 -2.75 2.43 27.11
C ALA A 70 -1.72 3.56 27.02
N GLY A 71 -1.00 3.66 25.90
CA GLY A 71 0.00 4.69 25.64
C GLY A 71 1.37 4.17 25.20
N GLU A 72 1.65 2.88 25.35
CA GLU A 72 2.85 2.24 24.79
C GLU A 72 2.51 1.85 23.33
N CYS A 73 3.12 2.53 22.37
CA CYS A 73 2.97 2.27 20.95
C CYS A 73 4.36 2.15 20.34
N GLU A 74 4.62 1.05 19.67
CA GLU A 74 5.87 0.81 18.95
C GLU A 74 5.55 0.82 17.46
N LEU A 75 6.31 1.61 16.71
CA LEU A 75 6.25 1.65 15.25
C LEU A 75 7.54 1.04 14.72
N SER A 76 7.41 -0.10 14.04
CA SER A 76 8.53 -0.75 13.38
C SER A 76 8.39 -0.62 11.87
N TYR A 77 9.48 -0.35 11.16
CA TYR A 77 9.45 -0.29 9.69
C TYR A 77 10.76 -0.77 9.07
N ASN A 78 10.66 -1.21 7.82
CA ASN A 78 11.81 -1.58 7.00
C ASN A 78 11.96 -0.61 5.83
N LEU A 79 12.90 0.33 5.95
CA LEU A 79 13.13 1.38 4.94
C LEU A 79 13.50 0.82 3.57
N GLU A 80 14.27 -0.26 3.53
CA GLU A 80 14.67 -0.86 2.27
C GLU A 80 13.46 -1.47 1.54
N MET A 81 12.61 -2.21 2.27
CA MET A 81 11.37 -2.76 1.71
C MET A 81 10.42 -1.66 1.26
N LEU A 82 10.23 -0.61 2.06
CA LEU A 82 9.41 0.54 1.70
C LEU A 82 9.89 1.21 0.41
N ARG A 83 11.20 1.48 0.31
CA ARG A 83 11.80 2.08 -0.91
C ARG A 83 11.61 1.19 -2.13
N ASN A 84 11.77 -0.13 -1.97
CA ASN A 84 11.60 -1.11 -3.05
C ASN A 84 10.13 -1.22 -3.50
N ALA A 85 9.17 -1.01 -2.60
CA ALA A 85 7.74 -0.93 -2.93
C ALA A 85 7.32 0.40 -3.59
N GLY A 86 8.23 1.38 -3.70
CA GLY A 86 7.96 2.69 -4.28
C GLY A 86 7.65 3.78 -3.25
N ILE A 87 7.75 3.50 -1.95
CA ILE A 87 7.66 4.49 -0.87
C ILE A 87 9.05 5.11 -0.67
N ASN A 88 9.36 6.12 -1.49
CA ASN A 88 10.71 6.68 -1.63
C ASN A 88 10.75 8.21 -1.73
N ASN A 89 9.72 8.89 -1.25
CA ASN A 89 9.70 10.34 -1.06
C ASN A 89 8.93 10.70 0.23
N LYS A 90 9.04 11.96 0.67
CA LYS A 90 8.47 12.38 1.95
C LYS A 90 6.96 12.23 2.02
N ASP A 91 6.24 12.54 0.94
CA ASP A 91 4.79 12.39 0.86
C ASP A 91 4.38 10.92 1.08
N ALA A 92 5.03 9.98 0.40
CA ALA A 92 4.71 8.57 0.50
C ALA A 92 5.03 7.99 1.89
N PHE A 93 6.17 8.37 2.48
CA PHE A 93 6.50 7.98 3.86
C PHE A 93 5.47 8.53 4.84
N THR A 94 5.10 9.80 4.69
CA THR A 94 4.06 10.44 5.54
C THR A 94 2.75 9.67 5.47
N LEU A 95 2.28 9.31 4.28
CA LEU A 95 1.03 8.55 4.13
C LEU A 95 1.13 7.13 4.69
N CYS A 96 2.28 6.48 4.59
CA CYS A 96 2.52 5.20 5.25
C CYS A 96 2.38 5.32 6.77
N PHE A 97 2.99 6.34 7.38
CA PHE A 97 2.88 6.55 8.84
C PHE A 97 1.50 7.02 9.27
N VAL A 98 0.79 7.79 8.43
CA VAL A 98 -0.62 8.12 8.68
C VAL A 98 -1.48 6.85 8.70
N HIS A 99 -1.26 5.92 7.78
CA HIS A 99 -1.95 4.63 7.77
C HIS A 99 -1.70 3.88 9.09
N GLU A 100 -0.43 3.73 9.48
CA GLU A 100 -0.06 3.04 10.72
C GLU A 100 -0.64 3.69 11.98
N MET A 101 -0.55 5.02 12.09
CA MET A 101 -1.12 5.77 13.22
C MET A 101 -2.65 5.75 13.22
N ALA A 102 -3.30 5.57 12.06
CA ALA A 102 -4.74 5.42 11.99
C ALA A 102 -5.21 4.11 12.66
N HIS A 103 -4.44 3.02 12.57
CA HIS A 103 -4.74 1.80 13.32
C HIS A 103 -4.77 2.07 14.83
N GLN A 104 -3.80 2.84 15.34
CA GLN A 104 -3.81 3.26 16.73
C GLN A 104 -5.00 4.18 17.05
N ALA A 105 -5.35 5.14 16.19
CA ALA A 105 -6.49 6.01 16.41
C ALA A 105 -7.83 5.24 16.43
N LEU A 106 -7.92 4.17 15.63
CA LEU A 106 -9.15 3.41 15.39
C LEU A 106 -9.24 2.12 16.20
N HIS A 107 -8.21 1.73 16.97
CA HIS A 107 -8.13 0.42 17.65
C HIS A 107 -9.34 0.05 18.53
N ARG A 108 -10.08 1.04 19.05
CA ARG A 108 -11.27 0.82 19.89
C ARG A 108 -12.56 0.65 19.11
N TYR A 109 -12.55 0.94 17.83
CA TYR A 109 -13.74 0.88 16.99
C TYR A 109 -13.83 -0.48 16.32
N GLN A 110 -14.97 -1.15 16.49
CA GLN A 110 -15.35 -2.28 15.66
C GLN A 110 -16.32 -1.76 14.61
N PHE A 111 -15.95 -1.85 13.34
CA PHE A 111 -16.79 -1.39 12.24
C PHE A 111 -17.99 -2.32 12.04
N MET A 112 -17.80 -3.64 12.16
CA MET A 112 -18.85 -4.65 11.93
C MET A 112 -19.57 -4.51 10.59
N LEU A 113 -18.90 -3.98 9.56
CA LEU A 113 -19.47 -3.74 8.23
C LEU A 113 -19.26 -4.92 7.27
N PHE A 114 -18.31 -5.81 7.58
CA PHE A 114 -17.92 -6.95 6.75
C PHE A 114 -17.47 -8.13 7.64
N CYS A 115 -17.34 -9.33 7.06
CA CYS A 115 -17.00 -10.54 7.82
C CYS A 115 -15.56 -10.55 8.35
N SER A 116 -14.66 -9.76 7.77
CA SER A 116 -13.30 -9.55 8.26
C SER A 116 -13.17 -8.15 8.85
N GLU A 117 -13.08 -8.05 10.17
CA GLU A 117 -12.84 -6.77 10.85
C GLU A 117 -11.45 -6.22 10.51
N ARG A 118 -10.45 -7.10 10.32
CA ARG A 118 -9.10 -6.70 9.87
C ARG A 118 -9.14 -5.97 8.54
N TRP A 119 -9.92 -6.47 7.58
CA TRP A 119 -10.11 -5.76 6.31
C TRP A 119 -10.76 -4.38 6.48
N MET A 120 -11.67 -4.24 7.44
CA MET A 120 -12.30 -2.94 7.70
C MET A 120 -11.34 -1.94 8.33
N GLN A 121 -10.49 -2.40 9.26
CA GLN A 121 -9.43 -1.58 9.85
C GLN A 121 -8.43 -1.10 8.78
N GLU A 122 -7.98 -2.00 7.90
CA GLU A 122 -7.09 -1.64 6.77
C GLU A 122 -7.71 -0.59 5.85
N LEU A 123 -8.97 -0.80 5.43
CA LEU A 123 -9.67 0.18 4.59
C LEU A 123 -9.87 1.51 5.31
N ALA A 124 -10.17 1.51 6.61
CA ALA A 124 -10.33 2.73 7.39
C ALA A 124 -8.99 3.49 7.54
N ALA A 125 -7.88 2.79 7.71
CA ALA A 125 -6.54 3.38 7.72
C ALA A 125 -6.16 3.96 6.34
N ASP A 126 -6.44 3.24 5.25
CA ASP A 126 -6.25 3.74 3.88
C ASP A 126 -7.11 4.97 3.58
N LEU A 127 -8.37 4.98 4.02
CA LEU A 127 -9.26 6.13 3.91
C LEU A 127 -8.70 7.34 4.65
N THR A 128 -8.15 7.12 5.86
CA THR A 128 -7.50 8.16 6.66
C THR A 128 -6.31 8.75 5.92
N ALA A 129 -5.47 7.93 5.30
CA ALA A 129 -4.36 8.40 4.47
C ALA A 129 -4.86 9.29 3.31
N GLY A 130 -5.96 8.91 2.65
CA GLY A 130 -6.59 9.73 1.60
C GLY A 130 -7.08 11.09 2.10
N LEU A 131 -7.78 11.13 3.24
CA LEU A 131 -8.27 12.36 3.86
C LEU A 131 -7.12 13.26 4.31
N TYR A 132 -6.08 12.68 4.91
CA TYR A 132 -4.89 13.40 5.36
C TYR A 132 -4.12 13.99 4.16
N ALA A 133 -3.98 13.22 3.08
CA ALA A 133 -3.32 13.69 1.88
C ALA A 133 -3.96 14.95 1.31
N GLU A 134 -5.30 14.98 1.21
CA GLU A 134 -6.00 16.16 0.71
C GLU A 134 -5.85 17.36 1.66
N ARG A 135 -5.98 17.12 2.97
CA ARG A 135 -5.83 18.16 4.00
C ARG A 135 -4.45 18.81 4.01
N HIS A 136 -3.40 18.04 3.72
CA HIS A 136 -2.00 18.47 3.77
C HIS A 136 -1.36 18.65 2.39
N HIS A 137 -2.15 18.53 1.31
CA HIS A 137 -1.70 18.63 -0.08
C HIS A 137 -0.54 17.67 -0.44
N LEU A 138 -0.60 16.44 0.07
CA LEU A 138 0.39 15.40 -0.17
C LEU A 138 0.05 14.59 -1.43
N ALA A 139 1.07 14.21 -2.20
CA ALA A 139 0.92 13.32 -3.34
C ALA A 139 0.58 11.88 -2.89
N THR A 140 -0.49 11.30 -3.45
CA THR A 140 -0.93 9.94 -3.10
C THR A 140 -0.47 8.87 -4.08
N GLY A 141 0.05 9.23 -5.25
CA GLY A 141 0.30 8.30 -6.36
C GLY A 141 1.22 7.13 -6.00
N LYS A 142 2.31 7.42 -5.28
CA LYS A 142 3.28 6.40 -4.84
C LYS A 142 2.71 5.47 -3.78
N PHE A 143 2.04 6.03 -2.78
CA PHE A 143 1.36 5.26 -1.73
C PHE A 143 0.29 4.33 -2.32
N LYS A 144 -0.57 4.88 -3.18
CA LYS A 144 -1.57 4.11 -3.94
C LYS A 144 -0.97 3.03 -4.82
N TYR A 145 0.16 3.31 -5.48
CA TYR A 145 0.87 2.29 -6.24
C TYR A 145 1.34 1.14 -5.35
N ALA A 146 2.01 1.44 -4.23
CA ALA A 146 2.46 0.41 -3.29
C ALA A 146 1.28 -0.47 -2.83
N LEU A 147 0.16 0.13 -2.43
CA LEU A 147 -1.07 -0.59 -2.09
C LEU A 147 -1.58 -1.46 -3.24
N SER A 148 -1.64 -0.93 -4.47
CA SER A 148 -2.17 -1.63 -5.64
C SER A 148 -1.40 -2.91 -6.00
N THR A 149 -0.13 -3.01 -5.57
CA THR A 149 0.70 -4.20 -5.80
C THR A 149 0.49 -5.31 -4.76
N GLN A 150 -0.18 -5.01 -3.65
CA GLN A 150 -0.43 -5.97 -2.60
C GLN A 150 -1.53 -6.95 -2.99
N LYS A 151 -1.26 -8.24 -2.80
CA LYS A 151 -2.26 -9.29 -3.00
C LYS A 151 -3.20 -9.38 -1.81
N CYS A 152 -4.43 -9.78 -2.10
CA CYS A 152 -5.42 -10.17 -1.10
C CYS A 152 -4.84 -11.21 -0.12
N SER A 153 -5.15 -11.08 1.16
CA SER A 153 -4.72 -11.99 2.22
C SER A 153 -5.73 -12.03 3.38
N ILE A 154 -5.51 -12.91 4.36
CA ILE A 154 -6.40 -13.00 5.52
C ILE A 154 -6.41 -11.72 6.37
N THR A 155 -5.32 -10.94 6.31
CA THR A 155 -5.16 -9.69 7.06
C THR A 155 -5.53 -8.46 6.22
N HIS A 156 -5.41 -8.52 4.88
CA HIS A 156 -5.60 -7.35 4.01
C HIS A 156 -6.51 -7.65 2.82
N PRO A 157 -7.41 -6.72 2.44
CA PRO A 157 -8.15 -6.83 1.19
C PRO A 157 -7.24 -6.62 -0.02
N ASP A 158 -7.76 -6.90 -1.21
CA ASP A 158 -7.02 -6.70 -2.47
C ASP A 158 -6.51 -5.26 -2.63
N GLY A 159 -5.28 -5.12 -3.14
CA GLY A 159 -4.63 -3.83 -3.33
C GLY A 159 -5.44 -2.83 -4.14
N LYS A 160 -6.28 -3.29 -5.09
CA LYS A 160 -7.07 -2.38 -5.92
C LYS A 160 -8.24 -1.75 -5.17
N ILE A 161 -8.85 -2.44 -4.20
CA ILE A 161 -9.90 -1.81 -3.38
C ILE A 161 -9.30 -0.85 -2.33
N ARG A 162 -8.10 -1.18 -1.83
CA ARG A 162 -7.30 -0.30 -0.98
C ARG A 162 -6.93 1.01 -1.69
N GLU A 163 -6.45 0.92 -2.94
CA GLU A 163 -6.20 2.10 -3.78
C GLU A 163 -7.46 2.98 -3.95
N ASN A 164 -8.61 2.36 -4.19
CA ASN A 164 -9.86 3.08 -4.41
C ASN A 164 -10.33 3.87 -3.18
N ILE A 165 -10.14 3.33 -1.96
CA ILE A 165 -10.60 4.02 -0.76
C ILE A 165 -9.70 5.22 -0.41
N VAL A 166 -8.40 5.16 -0.71
CA VAL A 166 -7.51 6.33 -0.63
C VAL A 166 -8.02 7.45 -1.54
N GLU A 167 -8.39 7.14 -2.78
CA GLU A 167 -8.93 8.14 -3.70
C GLU A 167 -10.29 8.67 -3.24
N CYS A 168 -11.13 7.82 -2.65
CA CYS A 168 -12.39 8.23 -2.04
C CYS A 168 -12.16 9.27 -0.92
N GLY A 169 -11.18 9.04 -0.04
CA GLY A 169 -10.83 9.98 1.03
C GLY A 169 -10.39 11.33 0.46
N ARG A 170 -9.57 11.30 -0.60
CA ARG A 170 -9.06 12.50 -1.25
C ARG A 170 -10.17 13.36 -1.85
N HIS A 171 -11.17 12.74 -2.50
CA HIS A 171 -12.31 13.46 -3.07
C HIS A 171 -13.31 13.96 -2.03
N TYR A 172 -13.35 13.38 -0.82
CA TYR A 172 -14.34 13.75 0.18
C TYR A 172 -14.06 15.10 0.85
N LEU A 173 -12.80 15.56 0.82
CA LEU A 173 -12.34 16.71 1.59
C LEU A 173 -12.01 17.90 0.68
N GLU A 174 -13.01 18.44 -0.02
CA GLU A 174 -12.83 19.71 -0.74
C GLU A 174 -12.70 20.89 0.26
N GLN A 175 -11.46 21.21 0.64
CA GLN A 175 -11.03 22.45 1.31
C GLN A 175 -11.61 22.75 2.72
N GLN A 176 -11.97 21.75 3.51
CA GLN A 176 -12.27 21.96 4.93
C GLN A 176 -11.02 21.87 5.81
N ILE A 177 -10.83 22.83 6.73
CA ILE A 177 -9.86 22.67 7.81
C ILE A 177 -10.42 21.64 8.80
N VAL A 178 -9.79 20.47 8.82
CA VAL A 178 -10.16 19.32 9.66
C VAL A 178 -8.97 18.99 10.57
N ASN A 179 -9.24 18.70 11.85
CA ASN A 179 -8.27 18.19 12.82
C ASN A 179 -8.39 16.66 12.96
N GLY A 180 -7.48 16.01 13.67
CA GLY A 180 -7.46 14.55 13.82
C GLY A 180 -8.78 13.95 14.31
N THR A 181 -9.38 14.52 15.36
CA THR A 181 -10.68 14.04 15.89
C THR A 181 -11.80 14.12 14.86
N LYS A 182 -11.91 15.24 14.13
CA LYS A 182 -12.94 15.39 13.10
C LYS A 182 -12.66 14.46 11.91
N MET A 183 -11.40 14.21 11.56
CA MET A 183 -11.02 13.25 10.52
C MET A 183 -11.44 11.82 10.89
N MET A 184 -11.19 11.39 12.13
CA MET A 184 -11.64 10.07 12.61
C MET A 184 -13.16 9.93 12.55
N ASN A 185 -13.91 10.96 12.93
CA ASN A 185 -15.37 10.94 12.79
C ASN A 185 -15.82 10.84 11.33
N MET A 186 -15.11 11.47 10.39
CA MET A 186 -15.39 11.35 8.96
C MET A 186 -15.15 9.93 8.46
N VAL A 187 -14.06 9.27 8.88
CA VAL A 187 -13.79 7.87 8.56
C VAL A 187 -14.98 6.99 8.96
N LEU A 188 -15.45 7.11 10.20
CA LEU A 188 -16.60 6.37 10.71
C LEU A 188 -17.89 6.61 9.90
N GLN A 189 -18.07 7.81 9.36
CA GLN A 189 -19.24 8.17 8.54
C GLN A 189 -19.16 7.67 7.09
N ILE A 190 -17.97 7.66 6.51
CA ILE A 190 -17.75 7.31 5.10
C ILE A 190 -17.71 5.79 4.92
N MET A 191 -17.10 5.06 5.87
CA MET A 191 -16.87 3.62 5.80
C MET A 191 -18.14 2.80 5.46
N PRO A 192 -19.31 3.01 6.10
CA PRO A 192 -20.53 2.29 5.76
C PRO A 192 -20.93 2.41 4.28
N THR A 193 -20.85 3.62 3.72
CA THR A 193 -21.20 3.89 2.33
C THR A 193 -20.20 3.24 1.36
N PHE A 194 -18.90 3.34 1.67
CA PHE A 194 -17.86 2.73 0.86
C PHE A 194 -18.00 1.19 0.84
N VAL A 195 -18.18 0.57 2.01
CA VAL A 195 -18.36 -0.89 2.12
C VAL A 195 -19.65 -1.34 1.41
N PHE A 196 -20.74 -0.58 1.54
CA PHE A 196 -22.00 -0.91 0.86
C PHE A 196 -21.85 -0.89 -0.67
N THR A 197 -21.23 0.16 -1.21
CA THR A 197 -21.02 0.32 -2.66
C THR A 197 -20.06 -0.72 -3.24
N HIS A 198 -19.10 -1.21 -2.45
CA HIS A 198 -18.11 -2.22 -2.88
C HIS A 198 -18.41 -3.63 -2.37
N LYS A 199 -19.57 -3.86 -1.74
CA LYS A 199 -19.94 -5.13 -1.08
C LYS A 199 -19.78 -6.36 -1.96
N LYS A 200 -20.15 -6.26 -3.24
CA LYS A 200 -20.02 -7.37 -4.20
C LYS A 200 -18.56 -7.76 -4.40
N LYS A 201 -17.69 -6.77 -4.64
CA LYS A 201 -16.25 -6.98 -4.85
C LYS A 201 -15.60 -7.59 -3.61
N LEU A 202 -15.83 -7.00 -2.44
CA LEU A 202 -15.32 -7.51 -1.16
C LEU A 202 -15.72 -8.96 -0.91
N LYS A 203 -16.98 -9.32 -1.13
CA LYS A 203 -17.45 -10.70 -0.97
C LYS A 203 -16.76 -11.66 -1.95
N THR A 204 -16.67 -11.28 -3.23
CA THR A 204 -16.01 -12.11 -4.24
C THR A 204 -14.56 -12.38 -3.87
N GLU A 205 -13.80 -11.35 -3.51
CA GLU A 205 -12.40 -11.47 -3.12
C GLU A 205 -12.23 -12.31 -1.84
N TRP A 206 -13.11 -12.14 -0.85
CA TRP A 206 -13.08 -12.93 0.37
C TRP A 206 -13.32 -14.41 0.12
N TYR A 207 -14.34 -14.76 -0.66
CA TYR A 207 -14.63 -16.16 -0.95
C TYR A 207 -13.58 -16.80 -1.86
N GLN A 208 -12.98 -16.04 -2.80
CA GLN A 208 -11.85 -16.51 -3.58
C GLN A 208 -10.64 -16.83 -2.69
N LEU A 209 -10.32 -15.95 -1.74
CA LEU A 209 -9.26 -16.18 -0.77
C LEU A 209 -9.54 -17.43 0.08
N LEU A 210 -10.76 -17.61 0.58
CA LEU A 210 -11.12 -18.81 1.35
C LEU A 210 -10.98 -20.08 0.52
N ASP A 211 -11.40 -20.05 -0.75
CA ASP A 211 -11.26 -21.17 -1.67
C ASP A 211 -9.78 -21.50 -1.94
N GLU A 212 -8.93 -20.49 -2.15
CA GLU A 212 -7.47 -20.67 -2.33
C GLU A 212 -6.78 -21.23 -1.07
N LEU A 213 -7.27 -20.89 0.13
CA LEU A 213 -6.75 -21.42 1.39
C LEU A 213 -7.20 -22.86 1.64
N GLU A 214 -8.44 -23.21 1.26
CA GLU A 214 -8.96 -24.58 1.36
C GLU A 214 -8.36 -25.50 0.29
N HIS A 215 -8.22 -24.98 -0.93
CA HIS A 215 -7.70 -25.68 -2.10
C HIS A 215 -6.39 -25.02 -2.51
N SER A 216 -5.31 -25.32 -1.77
CA SER A 216 -3.94 -24.91 -2.12
C SER A 216 -3.74 -25.09 -3.63
N PRO A 217 -3.30 -24.05 -4.36
CA PRO A 217 -3.04 -24.19 -5.79
C PRO A 217 -2.12 -25.38 -5.98
N GLN A 218 -2.52 -26.33 -6.83
CA GLN A 218 -1.68 -27.46 -7.19
C GLN A 218 -0.29 -26.91 -7.49
N GLU A 219 0.76 -27.53 -6.93
CA GLU A 219 2.13 -27.08 -7.17
C GLU A 219 2.28 -26.80 -8.67
N PRO A 220 2.80 -25.60 -9.05
CA PRO A 220 2.92 -25.25 -10.44
C PRO A 220 3.65 -26.41 -11.13
N VAL A 221 2.96 -27.03 -12.11
CA VAL A 221 3.51 -28.18 -12.82
C VAL A 221 4.88 -27.76 -13.32
N ARG A 222 5.94 -28.35 -12.75
CA ARG A 222 7.30 -28.09 -13.19
C ARG A 222 7.44 -28.68 -14.58
N TYR A 223 7.19 -27.86 -15.59
CA TYR A 223 7.48 -28.20 -16.97
C TYR A 223 8.99 -28.28 -17.12
N ARG A 224 9.52 -29.47 -17.38
CA ARG A 224 10.88 -29.57 -17.93
C ARG A 224 10.81 -29.00 -19.32
N ILE A 225 11.72 -28.09 -19.66
CA ILE A 225 11.77 -27.46 -20.98
C ILE A 225 11.94 -28.54 -22.07
N GLU A 226 12.59 -29.64 -21.70
CA GLU A 226 12.78 -30.84 -22.50
C GLU A 226 11.47 -31.55 -22.88
N ASP A 227 10.43 -31.43 -22.06
CA ASP A 227 9.13 -32.10 -22.24
C ASP A 227 8.17 -31.28 -23.13
N LEU A 228 8.51 -30.04 -23.49
CA LEU A 228 7.72 -29.22 -24.40
C LEU A 228 7.78 -29.79 -25.83
N PRO A 229 6.75 -29.57 -26.68
CA PRO A 229 6.79 -29.96 -28.09
C PRO A 229 8.00 -29.34 -28.80
N ASP A 230 8.58 -30.04 -29.78
CA ASP A 230 9.74 -29.54 -30.52
C ASP A 230 9.43 -28.28 -31.35
N SER A 231 8.15 -27.99 -31.60
CA SER A 231 7.68 -26.74 -32.21
C SER A 231 7.68 -25.54 -31.25
N ASN A 232 7.91 -25.76 -29.95
CA ASN A 232 7.91 -24.70 -28.95
C ASN A 232 9.20 -23.85 -29.05
N LEU A 233 9.04 -22.56 -29.32
CA LEU A 233 10.15 -21.63 -29.53
C LEU A 233 11.05 -21.46 -28.30
N ILE A 234 10.51 -21.58 -27.09
CA ILE A 234 11.28 -21.48 -25.84
C ILE A 234 12.19 -22.70 -25.69
N LYS A 235 11.67 -23.91 -25.96
CA LYS A 235 12.48 -25.14 -25.97
C LYS A 235 13.63 -25.05 -26.99
N GLN A 236 13.32 -24.62 -28.21
CA GLN A 236 14.32 -24.47 -29.27
C GLN A 236 15.41 -23.47 -28.88
N ALA A 237 15.05 -22.33 -28.31
CA ALA A 237 16.00 -21.31 -27.87
C ALA A 237 16.93 -21.82 -26.75
N VAL A 238 16.37 -22.51 -25.75
CA VAL A 238 17.14 -23.06 -24.63
C VAL A 238 18.07 -24.19 -25.08
N LEU A 239 17.61 -25.10 -25.94
CA LEU A 239 18.45 -26.17 -26.48
C LEU A 239 19.58 -25.62 -27.35
N LYS A 240 19.30 -24.60 -28.18
CA LYS A 240 20.32 -23.92 -28.99
C LYS A 240 21.39 -23.27 -28.11
N TYR A 241 20.98 -22.61 -27.02
CA TYR A 241 21.91 -22.02 -26.06
C TYR A 241 22.77 -23.09 -25.35
N LYS A 242 22.17 -24.20 -24.89
CA LYS A 242 22.91 -25.32 -24.28
C LYS A 242 23.94 -25.93 -25.24
N LEU A 243 23.58 -26.11 -26.51
CA LEU A 243 24.48 -26.60 -27.56
C LEU A 243 25.64 -25.64 -27.84
N SER A 244 25.35 -24.33 -27.94
CA SER A 244 26.38 -23.29 -28.12
C SER A 244 27.39 -23.30 -26.97
N LYS A 245 26.90 -23.42 -25.74
CA LYS A 245 27.75 -23.41 -24.55
C LYS A 245 28.61 -24.67 -24.42
N ALA A 246 28.05 -25.83 -24.77
CA ALA A 246 28.81 -27.09 -24.80
C ALA A 246 29.91 -27.08 -25.88
N GLN A 247 29.66 -26.45 -27.03
CA GLN A 247 30.66 -26.26 -28.09
C GLN A 247 31.74 -25.25 -27.71
N GLU A 248 31.41 -24.22 -26.93
CA GLU A 248 32.40 -23.32 -26.34
C GLU A 248 33.28 -24.08 -25.33
N ASP A 249 32.68 -24.84 -24.40
CA ASP A 249 33.41 -25.60 -23.39
C ASP A 249 34.31 -26.73 -23.97
N GLU A 250 33.96 -27.31 -25.13
CA GLU A 250 34.83 -28.25 -25.86
C GLU A 250 35.98 -27.57 -26.61
N ASN A 251 35.83 -26.32 -27.06
CA ASN A 251 36.90 -25.57 -27.71
C ASN A 251 37.93 -24.98 -26.73
N TYR A 252 37.65 -25.00 -25.43
CA TYR A 252 38.56 -24.59 -24.35
C TYR A 252 39.25 -25.77 -23.63
N ARG A 253 39.14 -27.00 -24.15
CA ARG A 253 39.93 -28.18 -23.71
C ARG A 253 41.03 -28.52 -24.70
#